data_AF-A0A2J4YHK3-F1
#
_entry.id   AF-A0A2J4YHK3-F1
#
_cell.length_a   1.000
_cell.length_b   1.000
_cell.length_c   1.000
_cell.angle_alpha   90.00
_cell.angle_beta   90.00
_cell.angle_gamma   90.00
#
_symmetry.space_group_name_H-M   'P 1'
#
loop_
_entity.id
_entity.type
_entity.pdbx_description
1 polymer ?
#
loop_
_entity_poly.entity_id
_entity_poly.type
_entity_poly.pdbx_seq_one_letter_code
_entity_poly.pdbx_strand_id
1 'polypeptide(L)'
;MNTYSVSHLALALAFGVTLSACSSTPADQQPSTQTAPGTASRPVLTADEAKNFLPASYFQSLDPNAAAWSPSAISLPAQPDFVVGPAGTQGVTHTTIQAAVDAAITRHSNRRQFIAIMPGEYAGTVYVPAAPGALTLYGTG
;
A
#
# COMPACT_ATOMS: atom_id res chain seq x y z
N MET A 1 -9.32 -85.68 -23.23
CA MET A 1 -9.42 -86.43 -21.97
C MET A 1 -8.68 -85.63 -20.91
N ASN A 2 -9.34 -85.40 -19.76
CA ASN A 2 -8.83 -84.88 -18.48
C ASN A 2 -8.86 -83.35 -18.21
N THR A 3 -9.97 -82.99 -17.58
CA THR A 3 -10.32 -82.09 -16.46
C THR A 3 -9.28 -81.61 -15.43
N TYR A 4 -9.72 -80.57 -14.68
CA TYR A 4 -9.37 -80.03 -13.33
C TYR A 4 -8.53 -78.73 -13.36
N SER A 5 -9.11 -77.55 -13.07
CA SER A 5 -9.46 -76.92 -11.78
C SER A 5 -8.23 -76.53 -10.94
N VAL A 6 -8.08 -75.24 -10.58
CA VAL A 6 -8.12 -74.63 -9.21
C VAL A 6 -7.58 -73.18 -9.28
N SER A 7 -8.11 -72.30 -8.41
CA SER A 7 -7.47 -71.12 -7.79
C SER A 7 -7.79 -69.73 -8.33
N HIS A 8 -8.93 -69.18 -7.90
CA HIS A 8 -9.13 -67.74 -7.76
C HIS A 8 -8.95 -67.34 -6.29
N LEU A 9 -7.82 -66.72 -5.96
CA LEU A 9 -7.68 -65.86 -4.77
C LEU A 9 -6.44 -64.98 -4.94
N ALA A 10 -6.58 -63.92 -5.74
CA ALA A 10 -5.61 -62.84 -5.80
C ALA A 10 -6.01 -61.79 -4.75
N LEU A 11 -5.32 -61.80 -3.61
CA LEU A 11 -5.45 -60.77 -2.57
C LEU A 11 -4.62 -59.56 -3.01
N ALA A 12 -5.27 -58.55 -3.60
CA ALA A 12 -4.62 -57.30 -3.96
C ALA A 12 -4.41 -56.44 -2.70
N LEU A 13 -3.18 -56.41 -2.18
CA LEU A 13 -2.74 -55.40 -1.21
C LEU A 13 -2.67 -54.04 -1.93
N ALA A 14 -3.71 -53.23 -1.77
CA ALA A 14 -3.63 -51.82 -2.12
C ALA A 14 -2.78 -51.10 -1.06
N PHE A 15 -1.52 -50.81 -1.40
CA PHE A 15 -0.68 -49.90 -0.62
C PHE A 15 -1.30 -48.49 -0.69
N GLY A 16 -1.89 -48.05 0.42
CA GLY A 16 -2.35 -46.68 0.60
C GLY A 16 -1.16 -45.73 0.60
N VAL A 17 -1.00 -44.96 -0.48
CA VAL A 17 -0.08 -43.83 -0.53
C VAL A 17 -0.72 -42.71 0.30
N THR A 18 -0.30 -42.55 1.55
CA THR A 18 -0.59 -41.32 2.30
C THR A 18 0.23 -40.20 1.67
N LEU A 19 -0.38 -39.44 0.76
CA LEU A 19 0.17 -38.14 0.37
C LEU A 19 0.12 -37.26 1.62
N SER A 20 1.25 -37.16 2.33
CA SER A 20 1.53 -36.03 3.20
C SER A 20 1.63 -34.80 2.31
N ALA A 21 0.47 -34.18 2.02
CA ALA A 21 0.43 -32.86 1.43
C ALA A 21 1.09 -31.92 2.44
N CYS A 22 2.33 -31.53 2.17
CA CYS A 22 2.95 -30.38 2.83
C CYS A 22 2.06 -29.18 2.52
N SER A 23 1.17 -28.83 3.43
CA SER A 23 0.37 -27.61 3.37
C SER A 23 1.31 -26.43 3.55
N SER A 24 1.94 -25.97 2.47
CA SER A 24 2.73 -24.75 2.47
C SER A 24 1.77 -23.59 2.64
N THR A 25 1.58 -23.14 3.90
CA THR A 25 0.90 -21.88 4.18
C THR A 25 1.63 -20.78 3.40
N PRO A 26 0.94 -20.02 2.53
CA PRO A 26 1.53 -18.88 1.83
C PRO A 26 2.28 -17.96 2.80
N ALA A 27 3.39 -17.36 2.37
CA ALA A 27 4.28 -16.60 3.26
C ALA A 27 3.57 -15.44 3.98
N ASP A 28 2.54 -14.86 3.35
CA ASP A 28 1.67 -13.82 3.89
C ASP A 28 0.66 -14.30 4.94
N GLN A 29 0.43 -15.62 5.01
CA GLN A 29 -0.43 -16.25 5.99
C GLN A 29 0.35 -16.94 7.12
N GLN A 30 1.68 -16.94 7.05
CA GLN A 30 2.52 -17.48 8.11
C GLN A 30 2.44 -16.58 9.35
N PRO A 31 2.21 -17.15 10.55
CA PRO A 31 2.26 -16.38 11.79
C PRO A 31 3.60 -15.70 11.95
N SER A 32 3.59 -14.48 12.47
CA SER A 32 4.81 -13.77 12.86
C SER A 32 5.63 -14.62 13.83
N THR A 33 6.95 -14.67 13.62
CA THR A 33 7.90 -15.32 14.54
C THR A 33 8.27 -14.42 15.73
N GLN A 34 7.75 -13.20 15.79
CA GLN A 34 8.01 -12.26 16.87
C GLN A 34 7.11 -12.55 18.08
N THR A 35 7.73 -12.82 19.22
CA THR A 35 7.04 -13.14 20.47
C THR A 35 7.31 -12.08 21.54
N ALA A 36 6.25 -11.58 22.17
CA ALA A 36 6.34 -10.63 23.27
C ALA A 36 6.92 -11.29 24.55
N PRO A 37 7.68 -10.57 25.39
CA PRO A 37 8.04 -9.14 25.30
C PRO A 37 9.26 -8.86 24.39
N GLY A 38 9.75 -9.85 23.65
CA GLY A 38 10.98 -9.74 22.87
C GLY A 38 12.24 -9.79 23.75
N THR A 39 13.24 -8.99 23.40
CA THR A 39 14.50 -8.86 24.15
C THR A 39 14.78 -7.41 24.50
N ALA A 40 15.78 -7.16 25.36
CA ALA A 40 16.19 -5.79 25.70
C ALA A 40 16.63 -4.95 24.49
N SER A 41 17.26 -5.58 23.48
CA SER A 41 17.69 -4.90 22.25
C SER A 41 16.60 -4.83 21.18
N ARG A 42 15.56 -5.67 21.27
CA ARG A 42 14.45 -5.71 20.32
C ARG A 42 13.15 -6.11 21.05
N PRO A 43 12.53 -5.16 21.77
CA PRO A 43 11.25 -5.40 22.43
C PRO A 43 10.14 -5.68 21.41
N VAL A 44 9.16 -6.49 21.81
CA VAL A 44 7.99 -6.84 21.00
C VAL A 44 6.74 -6.62 21.84
N LEU A 45 5.78 -5.87 21.30
CA LEU A 45 4.51 -5.59 21.97
C LEU A 45 3.70 -6.87 22.16
N THR A 46 3.06 -6.98 23.32
CA THR A 46 1.96 -7.93 23.53
C THR A 46 0.74 -7.53 22.69
N ALA A 47 -0.18 -8.46 22.49
CA ALA A 47 -1.43 -8.18 21.77
C ALA A 47 -2.29 -7.10 22.45
N ASP A 48 -2.24 -7.03 23.79
CA ASP A 48 -2.99 -6.02 24.54
C ASP A 48 -2.35 -4.64 24.45
N GLU A 49 -1.02 -4.55 24.54
CA GLU A 49 -0.32 -3.28 24.32
C GLU A 49 -0.53 -2.75 22.91
N ALA A 50 -0.53 -3.64 21.90
CA ALA A 50 -0.72 -3.30 20.49
C ALA A 50 -2.07 -2.61 20.20
N LYS A 51 -3.11 -2.85 21.01
CA LYS A 51 -4.42 -2.18 20.85
C LYS A 51 -4.35 -0.67 20.96
N ASN A 52 -3.33 -0.13 21.62
CA ASN A 52 -3.12 1.31 21.76
C ASN A 52 -2.44 1.94 20.54
N PHE A 53 -1.88 1.15 19.62
CA PHE A 53 -1.04 1.61 18.51
C PHE A 53 -1.73 1.41 17.15
N LEU A 54 -3.00 1.78 17.05
CA LEU A 54 -3.79 1.75 15.82
C LEU A 54 -3.74 3.10 15.09
N PRO A 55 -4.02 3.17 13.77
CA PRO A 55 -4.07 4.45 13.05
C PRO A 55 -4.97 5.49 13.74
N ALA A 56 -6.13 5.06 14.26
CA ALA A 56 -7.04 5.92 15.00
C ALA A 56 -6.43 6.50 16.30
N SER A 57 -5.47 5.80 16.93
CA SER A 57 -4.73 6.30 18.08
C SER A 57 -3.69 7.35 17.69
N TYR A 58 -3.02 7.17 16.55
CA TYR A 58 -2.01 8.12 16.05
C TYR A 58 -2.61 9.37 15.41
N PHE A 59 -3.84 9.29 14.89
CA PHE A 59 -4.51 10.40 14.21
C PHE A 59 -5.48 11.19 15.12
N GLN A 60 -5.40 11.01 16.44
CA GLN A 60 -6.25 11.75 17.37
C GLN A 60 -5.99 13.26 17.31
N SER A 61 -7.06 14.03 17.52
CA SER A 61 -6.96 15.47 17.74
C SER A 61 -6.55 15.76 19.18
N LEU A 62 -5.88 16.89 19.40
CA LEU A 62 -5.65 17.42 20.75
C LEU A 62 -6.87 18.15 21.32
N ASP A 63 -7.84 18.52 20.47
CA ASP A 63 -9.13 19.04 20.92
C ASP A 63 -10.00 17.86 21.42
N PRO A 64 -10.40 17.86 22.71
CA PRO A 64 -11.17 16.77 23.30
C PRO A 64 -12.55 16.57 22.66
N ASN A 65 -13.07 17.57 21.93
CA ASN A 65 -14.37 17.48 21.26
C ASN A 65 -14.25 17.14 19.77
N ALA A 66 -13.02 17.06 19.24
CA ALA A 66 -12.79 16.76 17.83
C ALA A 66 -12.60 15.26 17.61
N ALA A 67 -13.21 14.75 16.54
CA ALA A 67 -12.94 13.39 16.09
C ALA A 67 -11.48 13.24 15.65
N ALA A 68 -10.95 12.01 15.74
CA ALA A 68 -9.68 11.65 15.13
C ALA A 68 -9.73 11.91 13.61
N TRP A 69 -8.60 12.30 13.04
CA TRP A 69 -8.47 12.48 11.60
C TRP A 69 -8.66 11.13 10.88
N SER A 70 -9.65 11.10 9.98
CA SER A 70 -9.94 9.94 9.14
C SER A 70 -9.78 10.35 7.67
N PRO A 71 -8.59 10.21 7.08
CA PRO A 71 -8.36 10.58 5.69
C PRO A 71 -9.10 9.63 4.74
N SER A 72 -9.75 10.19 3.72
CA SER A 72 -10.21 9.42 2.58
C SER A 72 -9.04 9.05 1.67
N ALA A 73 -9.23 8.03 0.82
CA ALA A 73 -8.29 7.74 -0.26
C ALA A 73 -8.07 8.97 -1.15
N ILE A 74 -6.85 9.09 -1.70
CA ILE A 74 -6.53 10.15 -2.67
C ILE A 74 -7.38 9.92 -3.91
N SER A 75 -8.15 10.94 -4.31
CA SER A 75 -8.93 10.95 -5.53
C SER A 75 -8.31 11.93 -6.51
N LEU A 76 -8.04 11.47 -7.73
CA LEU A 76 -7.47 12.29 -8.80
C LEU A 76 -8.58 12.83 -9.69
N PRO A 77 -8.51 14.10 -10.12
CA PRO A 77 -9.49 14.67 -11.03
C PRO A 77 -9.26 14.12 -12.44
N ALA A 78 -10.31 14.17 -13.27
CA ALA A 78 -10.20 13.85 -14.69
C ALA A 78 -9.28 14.83 -15.45
N GLN A 79 -9.15 16.07 -14.95
CA GLN A 79 -8.25 17.10 -15.47
C GLN A 79 -7.48 17.74 -14.31
N PRO A 80 -6.13 17.72 -14.33
CA PRO A 80 -5.33 18.43 -13.33
C PRO A 80 -5.40 19.95 -13.54
N ASP A 81 -5.09 20.70 -12.48
CA ASP A 81 -4.98 22.17 -12.56
C ASP A 81 -3.68 22.60 -13.28
N PHE A 82 -2.61 21.80 -13.13
CA PHE A 82 -1.31 22.01 -13.75
C PHE A 82 -0.70 20.68 -14.19
N VAL A 83 0.06 20.73 -15.28
CA VAL A 83 0.85 19.60 -15.79
C VAL A 83 2.31 20.01 -15.87
N VAL A 84 3.18 19.21 -15.27
CA VAL A 84 4.64 19.32 -15.33
C VAL A 84 5.15 18.31 -16.33
N GLY A 85 5.96 18.74 -17.30
CA GLY A 85 6.49 17.86 -18.34
C GLY A 85 7.55 18.51 -19.23
N PRO A 86 8.04 17.79 -20.24
CA PRO A 86 9.02 18.31 -21.19
C PRO A 86 8.49 19.53 -21.95
N ALA A 87 9.38 20.49 -22.24
CA ALA A 87 9.02 21.68 -23.00
C ALA A 87 8.45 21.31 -24.38
N GLY A 88 7.36 21.99 -24.78
CA GLY A 88 6.70 21.78 -26.08
C GLY A 88 5.79 20.55 -26.14
N THR A 89 5.66 19.78 -25.06
CA THR A 89 4.70 18.66 -25.01
C THR A 89 3.28 19.19 -24.79
N GLN A 90 2.32 18.63 -25.53
CA GLN A 90 0.91 19.07 -25.48
C GLN A 90 0.33 18.93 -24.06
N GLY A 91 -0.33 19.98 -23.58
CA GLY A 91 -0.95 20.02 -22.26
C GLY A 91 0.00 20.35 -21.11
N VAL A 92 1.32 20.40 -21.34
CA VAL A 92 2.29 20.84 -20.33
C VAL A 92 2.11 22.33 -20.03
N THR A 93 2.01 22.64 -18.75
CA THR A 93 1.90 24.01 -18.24
C THR A 93 3.23 24.53 -17.70
N HIS A 94 4.07 23.65 -17.16
CA HIS A 94 5.32 23.98 -16.49
C HIS A 94 6.39 22.94 -16.79
N THR A 95 7.66 23.34 -16.83
CA THR A 95 8.80 22.43 -17.08
C THR A 95 9.53 22.02 -15.79
N THR A 96 9.20 22.64 -14.66
CA THR A 96 9.73 22.29 -13.34
C THR A 96 8.60 22.13 -12.33
N ILE A 97 8.80 21.27 -11.33
CA ILE A 97 7.80 21.02 -10.28
C ILE A 97 7.63 22.28 -9.41
N GLN A 98 8.73 22.96 -9.05
CA GLN A 98 8.67 24.18 -8.24
C GLN A 98 7.80 25.26 -8.90
N ALA A 99 7.94 25.50 -10.20
CA ALA A 99 7.15 26.52 -10.88
C ALA A 99 5.64 26.22 -10.85
N ALA A 100 5.25 24.94 -10.96
CA ALA A 100 3.85 24.54 -10.83
C ALA A 100 3.34 24.69 -9.39
N VAL A 101 4.17 24.40 -8.38
CA VAL A 101 3.83 24.66 -6.97
C VAL A 101 3.63 26.15 -6.73
N ASP A 102 4.56 27.00 -7.16
CA ASP A 102 4.48 28.45 -6.99
C ASP A 102 3.22 29.01 -7.67
N ALA A 103 2.90 28.53 -8.87
CA ALA A 103 1.69 28.91 -9.59
C ALA A 103 0.42 28.46 -8.85
N ALA A 104 0.41 27.29 -8.23
CA ALA A 104 -0.71 26.80 -7.43
C ALA A 104 -0.91 27.63 -6.16
N ILE A 105 0.17 27.96 -5.44
CA ILE A 105 0.11 28.73 -4.20
C ILE A 105 -0.32 30.18 -4.45
N THR A 106 0.18 30.80 -5.53
CA THR A 106 -0.14 32.19 -5.90
C THR A 106 -1.63 32.40 -6.23
N ARG A 107 -2.39 31.33 -6.51
CA ARG A 107 -3.85 31.42 -6.68
C ARG A 107 -4.58 31.76 -5.39
N HIS A 108 -3.95 31.60 -4.21
CA HIS A 108 -4.57 31.80 -2.89
C HIS A 108 -5.94 31.10 -2.75
N SER A 109 -6.09 29.95 -3.41
CA SER A 109 -7.35 29.20 -3.42
C SER A 109 -7.47 28.33 -2.18
N ASN A 110 -8.67 28.25 -1.61
CA ASN A 110 -8.99 27.26 -0.57
C ASN A 110 -9.34 25.88 -1.16
N ARG A 111 -9.52 25.78 -2.49
CA ARG A 111 -9.78 24.50 -3.17
C ARG A 111 -8.46 23.76 -3.35
N ARG A 112 -8.49 22.43 -3.11
CA ARG A 112 -7.38 21.53 -3.47
C ARG A 112 -6.97 21.72 -4.93
N GLN A 113 -5.69 22.04 -5.15
CA GLN A 113 -5.10 22.12 -6.49
C GLN A 113 -4.38 20.80 -6.83
N PHE A 114 -4.41 20.41 -8.09
CA PHE A 114 -3.82 19.15 -8.57
C PHE A 114 -2.72 19.41 -9.62
N ILE A 115 -1.52 18.88 -9.36
CA ILE A 115 -0.36 18.96 -10.25
C ILE A 115 -0.01 17.56 -10.72
N ALA A 116 -0.25 17.29 -12.01
CA ALA A 116 0.18 16.05 -12.66
C ALA A 116 1.62 16.17 -13.14
N ILE A 117 2.44 15.15 -12.89
CA ILE A 117 3.85 15.12 -13.27
C ILE A 117 4.05 14.00 -14.29
N MET A 118 4.34 14.39 -15.53
CA MET A 118 4.62 13.46 -16.62
C MET A 118 5.90 12.66 -16.33
N PRO A 119 6.05 11.45 -16.90
CA PRO A 119 7.26 10.65 -16.71
C PRO A 119 8.53 11.40 -17.12
N GLY A 120 9.56 11.33 -16.28
CA GLY A 120 10.83 11.99 -16.54
C GLY A 120 11.64 12.24 -15.27
N GLU A 121 12.86 12.74 -15.44
CA GLU A 121 13.73 13.17 -14.34
C GLU A 121 13.63 14.69 -14.16
N TYR A 122 13.30 15.11 -12.95
CA TYR A 122 13.16 16.53 -12.60
C TYR A 122 14.19 16.88 -11.53
N ALA A 123 15.39 17.27 -11.96
CA ALA A 123 16.45 17.69 -11.05
C ALA A 123 16.12 19.04 -10.39
N GLY A 124 16.18 19.10 -9.07
CA GLY A 124 15.93 20.31 -8.29
C GLY A 124 15.22 20.03 -6.98
N THR A 125 15.17 21.04 -6.11
CA THR A 125 14.39 20.98 -4.87
C THR A 125 12.94 21.39 -5.13
N VAL A 126 12.04 20.90 -4.29
CA VAL A 126 10.62 21.28 -4.29
C VAL A 126 10.24 21.71 -2.88
N TYR A 127 9.96 22.99 -2.70
CA TYR A 127 9.47 23.58 -1.48
C TYR A 127 7.97 23.85 -1.61
N VAL A 128 7.18 23.26 -0.70
CA VAL A 128 5.73 23.49 -0.60
C VAL A 128 5.47 24.33 0.64
N PRO A 129 5.31 25.66 0.52
CA PRO A 129 5.09 26.52 1.67
C PRO A 129 3.70 26.30 2.28
N ALA A 130 3.52 26.77 3.51
CA ALA A 130 2.20 26.84 4.11
C ALA A 130 1.27 27.71 3.25
N ALA A 131 0.09 27.18 2.97
CA ALA A 131 -0.92 27.83 2.14
C ALA A 131 -2.31 27.52 2.68
N PRO A 132 -3.31 28.38 2.42
CA PRO A 132 -4.68 28.15 2.90
C PRO A 132 -5.36 26.97 2.18
N GLY A 133 -4.92 26.64 0.96
CA GLY A 133 -5.40 25.52 0.18
C GLY A 133 -4.56 24.26 0.32
N ALA A 134 -5.15 23.13 -0.06
CA ALA A 134 -4.45 21.86 -0.16
C ALA A 134 -3.83 21.67 -1.55
N LEU A 135 -2.78 20.85 -1.62
CA LEU A 135 -2.10 20.52 -2.87
C LEU A 135 -1.98 18.99 -3.01
N THR A 136 -2.14 18.49 -4.23
CA THR A 136 -1.86 17.09 -4.58
C THR A 136 -0.88 17.08 -5.76
N LEU A 137 0.29 16.49 -5.57
CA LEU A 137 1.26 16.21 -6.63
C LEU A 137 1.23 14.70 -6.89
N TYR A 138 1.17 14.30 -8.16
CA TYR A 138 1.13 12.88 -8.52
C TYR A 138 1.84 12.64 -9.85
N GLY A 139 2.57 11.52 -9.93
CA GLY A 139 3.14 11.03 -11.18
C GLY A 139 2.09 10.38 -12.07
N THR A 140 2.31 10.42 -13.39
CA THR A 140 1.42 9.80 -14.39
C THR A 140 2.06 8.62 -15.12
N GLY A 141 3.10 8.00 -14.55
CA GLY A 141 3.84 6.88 -15.15
C GLY A 141 4.34 5.90 -14.11
#